data_AF-A0A5E4PXL5-F1
#
_entry.id   AF-A0A5E4PXL5-F1
#
_cell.length_a   1.000
_cell.length_b   1.000
_cell.length_c   1.000
_cell.angle_alpha   90.00
_cell.angle_beta   90.00
_cell.angle_gamma   90.00
#
_symmetry.space_group_name_H-M   'P 1'
#
loop_
_entity.id
_entity.type
_entity.pdbx_description
1 polymer ?
#
loop_
_entity_poly.entity_id
_entity_poly.type
_entity_poly.pdbx_seq_one_letter_code
_entity_poly.pdbx_strand_id
1 'polypeptide(L)'
;MTETMTETRQQGNAAVKQLSTAREADWPAVLFFIHVQLLSLFGLWILFTEAKLATLLLSTLGVTTGAHRLWAHSTYKASAELRVFLMLLQTLVGQGSIYDWVQNHRLHHAYYMTDNDPYDHRRGFVYSHFLTRLRKLSEQQVALKNSIDMFYWVLYAVLFILLPLNAPLEYWDDTIMSSIFVIGFLRYPPDSNSVFLLNRTFWPHYHYIFPGDYKSGEYGTYGTGCSTAFIRIYAAMGVATNLVTLEPRTVQLAMAEAARTNKPISKCIEEQLVNQRVDEDHYLKPKHEPRYMKPIRRWEKRVGFVTPIHWLNTILITAYHIVAVVWLFLHFSDNCSFKWKTTLFTVVLGQFAGFGITGGVHRYWTHRSFKAKLPLRIILMIAFSVSGQVFLDTEIVMLLRPTNTYHSVRLR
;
A
#
# COMPACT_ATOMS: atom_id res chain seq x y z
N MET A 1 68.02 30.25 0.65
CA MET A 1 66.88 29.75 -0.15
C MET A 1 66.34 28.47 0.51
N THR A 2 66.04 28.55 1.79
CA THR A 2 65.76 27.38 2.66
C THR A 2 64.93 27.77 3.90
N GLU A 3 64.15 28.85 3.81
CA GLU A 3 63.24 29.27 4.91
C GLU A 3 61.79 29.45 4.45
N THR A 4 61.50 29.39 3.15
CA THR A 4 60.15 29.58 2.60
C THR A 4 59.36 28.28 2.36
N MET A 5 59.90 27.10 2.68
CA MET A 5 59.20 25.81 2.52
C MET A 5 58.68 25.20 3.83
N THR A 6 58.93 25.83 4.98
CA THR A 6 58.45 25.35 6.29
C THR A 6 57.14 25.98 6.74
N GLU A 7 56.75 27.15 6.20
CA GLU A 7 55.52 27.84 6.61
C GLU A 7 54.25 27.35 5.88
N THR A 8 54.37 26.65 4.74
CA THR A 8 53.20 26.11 4.02
C THR A 8 52.75 24.74 4.53
N ARG A 9 53.40 24.18 5.56
CA ARG A 9 53.05 22.88 6.15
C ARG A 9 52.40 22.98 7.54
N GLN A 10 51.89 24.16 7.91
CA GLN A 10 51.13 24.41 9.15
C GLN A 10 49.69 24.89 8.93
N GLN A 11 49.11 24.70 7.73
CA GLN A 11 47.68 24.92 7.48
C GLN A 11 46.91 23.63 7.14
N GLY A 12 47.24 22.54 7.83
CA GLY A 12 46.64 21.23 7.59
C GLY A 12 46.43 20.43 8.87
N ASN A 13 45.81 21.05 9.88
CA ASN A 13 45.24 20.36 11.04
C ASN A 13 44.17 21.26 11.67
N ALA A 14 43.15 21.62 10.88
CA ALA A 14 41.86 21.92 11.50
C ALA A 14 41.41 20.60 12.13
N ALA A 15 41.49 20.51 13.46
CA ALA A 15 40.93 19.39 14.20
C ALA A 15 39.49 19.19 13.71
N VAL A 16 39.23 18.06 13.05
CA VAL A 16 37.87 17.70 12.63
C VAL A 16 37.04 17.73 13.91
N LYS A 17 36.16 18.72 14.04
CA LYS A 17 35.33 18.90 15.23
C LYS A 17 34.53 17.62 15.42
N GLN A 18 34.88 16.84 16.44
CA GLN A 18 34.17 15.60 16.74
C GLN A 18 32.78 15.99 17.24
N LEU A 19 31.77 15.82 16.38
CA LEU A 19 30.39 16.16 16.70
C LEU A 19 29.87 15.27 17.82
N SER A 20 28.99 15.81 18.66
CA SER A 20 28.42 15.07 19.77
C SER A 20 27.59 13.88 19.28
N THR A 21 27.78 12.73 19.92
CA THR A 21 26.94 11.54 19.78
C THR A 21 25.79 11.50 20.79
N ALA A 22 25.77 12.45 21.75
CA ALA A 22 24.74 12.52 22.77
C ALA A 22 23.38 12.86 22.16
N ARG A 23 22.32 12.23 22.68
CA ARG A 23 20.94 12.44 22.26
C ARG A 23 20.11 12.86 23.46
N GLU A 24 19.70 14.12 23.47
CA GLU A 24 18.85 14.70 24.50
C GLU A 24 17.37 14.33 24.29
N ALA A 25 16.60 14.43 25.37
CA ALA A 25 15.14 14.24 25.32
C ALA A 25 14.49 15.34 24.47
N ASP A 26 13.57 14.94 23.60
CA ASP A 26 12.68 15.82 22.88
C ASP A 26 11.38 15.96 23.69
N TRP A 27 11.35 16.89 24.65
CA TRP A 27 10.23 17.07 25.56
C TRP A 27 8.87 17.27 24.87
N PRO A 28 8.77 18.07 23.78
CA PRO A 28 7.56 18.10 22.96
C PRO A 28 7.11 16.72 22.46
N ALA A 29 8.02 15.93 21.89
CA ALA A 29 7.70 14.58 21.44
C ALA A 29 7.31 13.66 22.63
N VAL A 30 8.02 13.75 23.76
CA VAL A 30 7.74 12.98 24.97
C VAL A 30 6.31 13.23 25.45
N LEU A 31 5.94 14.49 25.62
CA LEU A 31 4.60 14.86 26.05
C LEU A 31 3.57 14.42 25.02
N PHE A 32 3.81 14.65 23.73
CA PHE A 32 2.91 14.23 22.66
C PHE A 32 2.63 12.71 22.71
N PHE A 33 3.66 11.87 22.78
CA PHE A 33 3.49 10.43 22.85
C PHE A 33 2.77 10.00 24.14
N ILE A 34 3.07 10.60 25.30
CA ILE A 34 2.33 10.29 26.55
C ILE A 34 0.83 10.56 26.37
N HIS A 35 0.45 11.72 25.85
CA HIS A 35 -0.96 12.07 25.64
C HIS A 35 -1.62 11.13 24.64
N VAL A 36 -0.99 10.88 23.49
CA VAL A 36 -1.55 9.99 22.47
C VAL A 36 -1.76 8.59 23.02
N GLN A 37 -0.80 8.03 23.78
CA GLN A 37 -0.95 6.68 24.33
C GLN A 37 -2.06 6.62 25.40
N LEU A 38 -2.14 7.60 26.31
CA LEU A 38 -3.20 7.65 27.33
C LEU A 38 -4.59 7.76 26.71
N LEU A 39 -4.76 8.65 25.73
CA LEU A 39 -6.04 8.83 25.05
C LEU A 39 -6.39 7.65 24.14
N SER A 40 -5.38 6.95 23.61
CA SER A 40 -5.57 5.71 22.85
C SER A 40 -6.08 4.57 23.72
N LEU A 41 -5.67 4.47 25.00
CA LEU A 41 -6.23 3.47 25.92
C LEU A 41 -7.73 3.67 26.11
N PHE A 42 -8.18 4.92 26.21
CA PHE A 42 -9.60 5.23 26.24
C PHE A 42 -10.28 4.94 24.89
N GLY A 43 -9.62 5.29 23.78
CA GLY A 43 -10.08 4.92 22.44
C GLY A 43 -10.24 3.42 22.24
N LEU A 44 -9.38 2.59 22.85
CA LEU A 44 -9.49 1.14 22.78
C LEU A 44 -10.76 0.63 23.47
N TRP A 45 -11.17 1.26 24.57
CA TRP A 45 -12.46 0.95 25.19
C TRP A 45 -13.62 1.35 24.27
N ILE A 46 -13.61 2.57 23.74
CA ILE A 46 -14.63 3.07 22.78
C ILE A 46 -14.73 2.18 21.54
N LEU A 47 -13.60 1.64 21.08
CA LEU A 47 -13.55 0.74 19.93
C LEU A 47 -14.48 -0.47 20.09
N PHE A 48 -14.56 -1.03 21.30
CA PHE A 48 -15.37 -2.22 21.57
C PHE A 48 -16.80 -1.90 22.01
N THR A 49 -17.09 -0.67 22.42
CA THR A 49 -18.40 -0.28 22.94
C THR A 49 -19.26 0.49 21.94
N GLU A 50 -18.66 1.37 21.14
CA GLU A 50 -19.40 2.34 20.32
C GLU A 50 -18.99 2.36 18.85
N ALA A 51 -17.74 1.99 18.52
CA ALA A 51 -17.21 2.20 17.18
C ALA A 51 -17.84 1.27 16.13
N LYS A 52 -18.17 1.86 14.98
CA LYS A 52 -18.65 1.10 13.81
C LYS A 52 -17.47 0.45 13.08
N LEU A 53 -17.72 -0.70 12.43
CA LEU A 53 -16.69 -1.43 11.67
C LEU A 53 -16.08 -0.59 10.54
N ALA A 54 -16.86 0.31 9.92
CA ALA A 54 -16.39 1.21 8.87
C ALA A 54 -15.29 2.18 9.37
N THR A 55 -15.25 2.45 10.67
CA THR A 55 -14.26 3.32 11.34
C THR A 55 -12.90 2.63 11.49
N LEU A 56 -12.78 1.33 11.18
CA LEU A 56 -11.52 0.59 11.25
C LEU A 56 -10.67 0.64 9.97
N LEU A 57 -11.00 1.50 9.00
CA LEU A 57 -10.24 1.62 7.76
C LEU A 57 -8.85 2.25 8.02
N LEU A 58 -7.87 1.40 8.32
CA LEU A 58 -6.47 1.76 8.49
C LEU A 58 -5.70 1.44 7.20
N SER A 59 -5.06 2.44 6.60
CA SER A 59 -4.24 2.25 5.40
C SER A 59 -2.77 2.58 5.69
N THR A 60 -1.98 1.54 5.98
CA THR A 60 -0.50 1.60 6.10
C THR A 60 0.23 1.55 4.75
N LEU A 61 -0.53 1.56 3.64
CA LEU A 61 0.03 1.44 2.28
C LEU A 61 0.92 2.62 1.91
N GLY A 62 0.63 3.84 2.39
CA GLY A 62 1.44 5.03 2.13
C GLY A 62 2.88 4.88 2.61
N VAL A 63 3.06 4.34 3.82
CA VAL A 63 4.40 4.08 4.40
C VAL A 63 5.09 2.95 3.65
N THR A 64 4.44 1.78 3.56
CA THR A 64 5.08 0.57 3.04
C THR A 64 5.37 0.62 1.54
N THR A 65 4.40 1.05 0.73
CA THR A 65 4.56 1.08 -0.73
C THR A 65 5.15 2.40 -1.22
N GLY A 66 4.94 3.51 -0.49
CA GLY A 66 5.48 4.83 -0.78
C GLY A 66 6.79 5.11 -0.05
N ALA A 67 6.73 5.62 1.19
CA ALA A 67 7.89 6.11 1.95
C ALA A 67 9.05 5.12 1.98
N HIS A 68 8.74 3.86 2.23
CA HIS A 68 9.70 2.76 2.32
C HIS A 68 10.22 2.30 0.95
N ARG A 69 9.37 1.68 0.14
CA ARG A 69 9.80 0.98 -1.08
C ARG A 69 10.04 1.88 -2.28
N LEU A 70 9.25 2.94 -2.45
CA LEU A 70 9.37 3.86 -3.57
C LEU A 70 10.43 4.94 -3.29
N TRP A 71 10.30 5.69 -2.21
CA TRP A 71 11.17 6.85 -1.97
C TRP A 71 12.46 6.48 -1.22
N ALA A 72 12.42 5.68 -0.15
CA ALA A 72 13.64 5.34 0.58
C ALA A 72 14.54 4.40 -0.22
N HIS A 73 13.97 3.34 -0.78
CA HIS A 73 14.74 2.26 -1.43
C HIS A 73 14.68 2.23 -2.95
N SER A 74 13.81 3.01 -3.60
CA SER A 74 13.71 3.07 -5.07
C SER A 74 13.57 1.70 -5.74
N THR A 75 12.83 0.79 -5.09
CA THR A 75 12.66 -0.62 -5.54
C THR A 75 11.78 -0.74 -6.79
N TYR A 76 11.07 0.33 -7.15
CA TYR A 76 10.31 0.46 -8.39
C TYR A 76 10.17 1.95 -8.75
N LYS A 77 9.78 2.23 -9.99
CA LYS A 77 9.37 3.58 -10.44
C LYS A 77 7.85 3.65 -10.52
N ALA A 78 7.29 4.80 -10.19
CA ALA A 78 5.86 5.08 -10.26
C ALA A 78 5.59 6.30 -11.14
N SER A 79 4.44 6.35 -11.82
CA SER A 79 3.93 7.53 -12.52
C SER A 79 3.67 8.70 -11.56
N ALA A 80 3.44 9.90 -12.11
CA ALA A 80 3.17 11.09 -11.30
C ALA A 80 1.90 10.93 -10.45
N GLU A 81 0.85 10.35 -11.02
CA GLU A 81 -0.44 10.13 -10.38
C GLU A 81 -0.31 9.18 -9.20
N LEU A 82 0.38 8.05 -9.38
CA LEU A 82 0.63 7.09 -8.29
C LEU A 82 1.51 7.70 -7.20
N ARG A 83 2.50 8.53 -7.55
CA ARG A 83 3.30 9.26 -6.55
C ARG A 83 2.46 10.22 -5.71
N VAL A 84 1.57 10.98 -6.34
CA VAL A 84 0.65 11.89 -5.64
C VAL A 84 -0.30 11.09 -4.74
N PHE A 85 -0.87 9.99 -5.26
CA PHE A 85 -1.74 9.12 -4.47
C PHE A 85 -1.04 8.56 -3.23
N LEU A 86 0.16 8.00 -3.40
CA LEU A 86 0.96 7.48 -2.28
C LEU A 86 1.39 8.58 -1.31
N MET A 87 1.59 9.80 -1.78
CA MET A 87 1.91 10.95 -0.93
C MET A 87 0.71 11.29 -0.03
N LEU A 88 -0.50 11.35 -0.59
CA LEU A 88 -1.72 11.57 0.18
C LEU A 88 -1.93 10.47 1.22
N LEU A 89 -1.70 9.20 0.84
CA LEU A 89 -1.76 8.08 1.76
C LEU A 89 -0.70 8.18 2.87
N GLN A 90 0.54 8.58 2.57
CA GLN A 90 1.56 8.81 3.60
C GLN A 90 1.12 9.88 4.60
N THR A 91 0.58 11.00 4.10
CA THR A 91 0.10 12.09 4.96
C THR A 91 -1.06 11.62 5.86
N LEU A 92 -1.95 10.76 5.34
CA LEU A 92 -3.03 10.15 6.11
C LEU A 92 -2.57 9.31 7.31
N VAL A 93 -1.37 8.69 7.23
CA VAL A 93 -0.79 7.91 8.34
C VAL A 93 -0.15 8.82 9.41
N GLY A 94 0.32 10.00 9.03
CA GLY A 94 0.84 11.00 9.97
C GLY A 94 2.24 10.72 10.53
N GLN A 95 3.08 9.92 9.88
CA GLN A 95 4.46 9.65 10.33
C GLN A 95 5.46 10.77 9.95
N GLY A 96 5.01 12.02 9.91
CA GLY A 96 5.79 13.17 9.46
C GLY A 96 5.93 13.28 7.94
N SER A 97 6.83 14.16 7.50
CA SER A 97 7.07 14.40 6.08
C SER A 97 7.71 13.19 5.39
N ILE A 98 7.46 12.99 4.10
CA ILE A 98 8.13 11.94 3.30
C ILE A 98 9.65 12.10 3.38
N TYR A 99 10.14 13.34 3.32
CA TYR A 99 11.57 13.63 3.33
C TYR A 99 12.23 13.21 4.64
N ASP A 100 11.66 13.59 5.78
CA ASP A 100 12.21 13.23 7.09
C ASP A 100 12.17 11.72 7.30
N TRP A 101 11.07 11.08 6.95
CA TRP A 101 10.91 9.63 7.05
C TRP A 101 11.97 8.91 6.22
N VAL A 102 12.09 9.27 4.94
CA VAL A 102 13.05 8.67 4.00
C VAL A 102 14.48 8.85 4.47
N GLN A 103 14.84 10.04 4.96
CA GLN A 103 16.19 10.29 5.41
C GLN A 103 16.54 9.54 6.68
N ASN A 104 15.63 9.52 7.67
CA ASN A 104 15.85 8.75 8.90
C ASN A 104 15.95 7.25 8.58
N HIS A 105 15.14 6.75 7.64
CA HIS A 105 15.17 5.36 7.20
C HIS A 105 16.47 5.01 6.46
N ARG A 106 16.94 5.88 5.56
CA ARG A 106 18.22 5.70 4.86
C ARG A 106 19.40 5.78 5.83
N LEU A 107 19.38 6.69 6.80
CA LEU A 107 20.39 6.78 7.85
C LEU A 107 20.45 5.48 8.66
N HIS A 108 19.29 4.95 9.05
CA HIS A 108 19.18 3.66 9.73
C HIS A 108 19.79 2.50 8.91
N HIS A 109 19.48 2.39 7.61
CA HIS A 109 20.07 1.36 6.76
C HIS A 109 21.58 1.55 6.54
N ALA A 110 22.04 2.79 6.35
CA ALA A 110 23.45 3.08 6.07
C ALA A 110 24.36 2.77 7.27
N TYR A 111 23.82 2.97 8.48
CA TYR A 111 24.55 2.80 9.75
C TYR A 111 24.02 1.64 10.58
N TYR A 112 23.27 0.71 9.99
CA TYR A 112 22.63 -0.41 10.67
C TYR A 112 23.62 -1.16 11.59
N MET A 113 23.21 -1.38 12.84
CA MET A 113 24.06 -2.01 13.88
C MET A 113 25.37 -1.26 14.20
N THR A 114 25.40 0.05 14.02
CA THR A 114 26.48 0.94 14.48
C THR A 114 25.96 1.99 15.45
N ASP A 115 26.86 2.72 16.11
CA ASP A 115 26.46 3.74 17.10
C ASP A 115 25.77 4.96 16.47
N ASN A 116 25.92 5.13 15.15
CA ASN A 116 25.26 6.18 14.38
C ASN A 116 23.84 5.80 13.94
N ASP A 117 23.42 4.54 14.12
CA ASP A 117 22.06 4.10 13.85
C ASP A 117 21.08 4.80 14.81
N PRO A 118 20.14 5.63 14.31
CA PRO A 118 19.15 6.27 15.16
C PRO A 118 18.19 5.29 15.84
N TYR A 119 18.11 4.03 15.39
CA TYR A 119 17.22 2.98 15.90
C TYR A 119 17.98 1.73 16.37
N ASP A 120 19.26 1.87 16.76
CA ASP A 120 20.16 0.77 17.12
C ASP A 120 19.52 -0.30 18.03
N HIS A 121 19.25 -1.47 17.46
CA HIS A 121 18.65 -2.60 18.18
C HIS A 121 19.60 -3.27 19.18
N ARG A 122 20.92 -3.05 19.09
CA ARG A 122 21.90 -3.61 20.04
C ARG A 122 21.73 -3.03 21.44
N ARG A 123 21.16 -1.83 21.55
CA ARG A 123 20.84 -1.15 22.82
C ARG A 123 19.55 -1.68 23.47
N GLY A 124 18.92 -2.69 22.88
CA GLY A 124 17.74 -3.36 23.41
C GLY A 124 16.42 -2.81 22.88
N PHE A 125 15.35 -3.53 23.20
CA PHE A 125 13.99 -3.25 22.73
C PHE A 125 13.48 -1.87 23.17
N VAL A 126 13.63 -1.52 24.45
CA VAL A 126 13.14 -0.23 24.99
C VAL A 126 13.80 0.95 24.29
N TYR A 127 15.11 0.85 24.03
CA TYR A 127 15.83 1.90 23.30
C TYR A 127 15.31 2.02 21.87
N SER A 128 15.44 0.95 21.09
CA SER A 128 15.08 0.93 19.66
C SER A 128 13.61 1.31 19.40
N HIS A 129 12.70 0.91 20.29
CA HIS A 129 11.26 1.06 20.11
C HIS A 129 10.69 2.38 20.66
N PHE A 130 11.08 2.79 21.86
CA PHE A 130 10.51 3.96 22.53
C PHE A 130 11.47 5.14 22.56
N LEU A 131 12.66 4.96 23.15
CA LEU A 131 13.56 6.08 23.46
C LEU A 131 14.05 6.82 22.21
N THR A 132 14.16 6.12 21.08
CA THR A 132 14.63 6.70 19.81
C THR A 132 13.69 7.75 19.25
N ARG A 133 12.38 7.65 19.51
CA ARG A 133 11.36 8.64 19.12
C ARG A 133 11.20 9.76 20.15
N LEU A 134 11.66 9.54 21.37
CA LEU A 134 11.61 10.50 22.48
C LEU A 134 12.89 11.34 22.59
N ARG A 135 13.86 11.12 21.70
CA ARG A 135 15.15 11.80 21.72
C ARG A 135 15.47 12.40 20.37
N LYS A 136 16.03 13.61 20.39
CA LYS A 136 16.56 14.28 19.20
C LYS A 136 17.66 13.42 18.56
N LEU A 137 17.86 13.59 17.26
CA LEU A 137 19.07 13.08 16.60
C LEU A 137 20.29 13.79 17.18
N SER A 138 21.42 13.10 17.28
CA SER A 138 22.68 13.70 17.70
C SER A 138 23.20 14.68 16.64
N GLU A 139 24.11 15.59 17.01
CA GLU A 139 24.72 16.52 16.05
C GLU A 139 25.38 15.77 14.88
N GLN A 140 26.04 14.64 15.19
CA GLN A 140 26.63 13.78 14.18
C GLN A 140 25.56 13.19 13.24
N GLN A 141 24.44 12.71 13.77
CA GLN A 141 23.36 12.15 12.96
C GLN A 141 22.68 13.20 12.09
N VAL A 142 22.51 14.43 12.60
CA VAL A 142 21.95 15.55 11.83
C VAL A 142 22.89 15.93 10.69
N ALA A 143 24.21 15.95 10.92
CA ALA A 143 25.20 16.26 9.89
C ALA A 143 25.27 15.19 8.77
N LEU A 144 24.81 13.97 9.03
CA LEU A 144 24.72 12.89 8.05
C LEU A 144 23.44 12.97 7.19
N LYS A 145 22.53 13.89 7.49
CA LYS A 145 21.28 14.12 6.74
C LYS A 145 21.40 15.33 5.83
N ASN A 146 20.66 15.30 4.73
CA ASN A 146 20.46 16.45 3.85
C ASN A 146 19.16 17.16 4.24
N SER A 147 19.22 18.16 5.13
CA SER A 147 18.01 18.87 5.55
C SER A 147 17.37 19.64 4.39
N ILE A 148 16.10 19.34 4.12
CA ILE A 148 15.25 20.10 3.22
C ILE A 148 13.96 20.35 3.98
N ASP A 149 13.66 21.61 4.24
CA ASP A 149 12.39 21.99 4.85
C ASP A 149 11.32 22.08 3.76
N MET A 150 10.22 21.36 3.96
CA MET A 150 9.11 21.28 3.02
C MET A 150 7.83 21.64 3.75
N PHE A 151 7.11 22.63 3.23
CA PHE A 151 5.86 23.06 3.82
C PHE A 151 4.75 22.03 3.56
N TYR A 152 4.50 21.14 4.54
CA TYR A 152 3.48 20.07 4.46
C TYR A 152 2.37 20.19 5.52
N TRP A 153 2.46 21.16 6.44
CA TRP A 153 1.59 21.28 7.61
C TRP A 153 0.11 21.51 7.25
N VAL A 154 -0.19 22.23 6.16
CA VAL A 154 -1.57 22.39 5.69
C VAL A 154 -2.16 21.06 5.24
N LEU A 155 -1.40 20.28 4.45
CA LEU A 155 -1.83 18.93 4.04
C LEU A 155 -1.97 18.01 5.25
N TYR A 156 -1.08 18.11 6.23
CA TYR A 156 -1.17 17.35 7.47
C TYR A 156 -2.45 17.70 8.25
N ALA A 157 -2.75 18.98 8.45
CA ALA A 157 -3.98 19.41 9.13
C ALA A 157 -5.24 18.88 8.41
N VAL A 158 -5.29 18.98 7.09
CA VAL A 158 -6.45 18.52 6.33
C VAL A 158 -6.55 16.99 6.30
N LEU A 159 -5.49 16.28 5.92
CA LEU A 159 -5.53 14.85 5.63
C LEU A 159 -5.34 13.99 6.87
N PHE A 160 -4.50 14.38 7.83
CA PHE A 160 -4.27 13.59 9.03
C PHE A 160 -5.29 13.91 10.12
N ILE A 161 -5.70 15.17 10.27
CA ILE A 161 -6.59 15.60 11.38
C ILE A 161 -8.04 15.74 10.91
N LEU A 162 -8.33 16.70 10.02
CA LEU A 162 -9.71 17.09 9.72
C LEU A 162 -10.48 16.00 8.98
N LEU A 163 -9.91 15.44 7.91
CA LEU A 163 -10.59 14.44 7.09
C LEU A 163 -10.91 13.16 7.89
N PRO A 164 -9.97 12.55 8.63
CA PRO A 164 -10.26 11.34 9.39
C PRO A 164 -11.21 11.58 10.56
N LEU A 165 -11.20 12.77 11.18
CA LEU A 165 -12.16 13.10 12.25
C LEU A 165 -13.56 13.42 11.72
N ASN A 166 -13.69 14.00 10.52
CA ASN A 166 -14.99 14.35 9.96
C ASN A 166 -15.66 13.18 9.25
N ALA A 167 -14.89 12.32 8.59
CA ALA A 167 -15.44 11.23 7.76
C ALA A 167 -16.36 10.26 8.52
N PRO A 168 -16.04 9.80 9.76
CA PRO A 168 -16.94 8.94 10.52
C PRO A 168 -18.27 9.57 10.87
N LEU A 169 -18.25 10.87 11.17
CA LEU A 169 -19.43 11.62 11.57
C LEU A 169 -20.35 11.84 10.36
N GLU A 170 -19.77 12.21 9.22
CA GLU A 170 -20.53 12.56 8.02
C GLU A 170 -21.03 11.33 7.24
N TYR A 171 -20.20 10.29 7.08
CA TYR A 171 -20.48 9.24 6.09
C TYR A 171 -21.04 7.95 6.65
N TRP A 172 -20.82 7.64 7.93
CA TRP A 172 -21.36 6.42 8.54
C TRP A 172 -21.94 6.65 9.94
N ASP A 173 -22.24 7.91 10.28
CA ASP A 173 -23.00 8.34 11.47
C ASP A 173 -22.40 7.77 12.77
N ASP A 174 -21.07 7.76 12.90
CA ASP A 174 -20.39 7.30 14.10
C ASP A 174 -20.47 8.34 15.23
N THR A 175 -20.20 7.92 16.47
CA THR A 175 -20.21 8.84 17.61
C THR A 175 -19.02 9.79 17.56
N ILE A 176 -19.18 11.00 18.11
CA ILE A 176 -18.08 11.96 18.30
C ILE A 176 -16.94 11.32 19.11
N MET A 177 -17.29 10.51 20.10
CA MET A 177 -16.33 9.78 20.93
C MET A 177 -15.53 8.77 20.10
N SER A 178 -16.19 7.97 19.26
CA SER A 178 -15.53 7.06 18.33
C SER A 178 -14.59 7.82 17.39
N SER A 179 -15.07 8.88 16.73
CA SER A 179 -14.23 9.64 15.81
C SER A 179 -12.97 10.22 16.47
N ILE A 180 -13.12 10.89 17.62
CA ILE A 180 -11.99 11.53 18.30
C ILE A 180 -11.02 10.50 18.88
N PHE A 181 -11.52 9.50 19.61
CA PHE A 181 -10.63 8.61 20.36
C PHE A 181 -10.19 7.39 19.57
N VAL A 182 -11.00 6.87 18.65
CA VAL A 182 -10.62 5.73 17.79
C VAL A 182 -9.81 6.23 16.59
N ILE A 183 -10.32 7.16 15.80
CA ILE A 183 -9.60 7.65 14.60
C ILE A 183 -8.53 8.70 14.94
N GLY A 184 -8.82 9.62 15.86
CA GLY A 184 -7.88 10.69 16.22
C GLY A 184 -6.67 10.18 17.02
N PHE A 185 -6.91 9.38 18.06
CA PHE A 185 -5.85 8.92 18.97
C PHE A 185 -5.44 7.47 18.74
N LEU A 186 -6.37 6.51 18.85
CA LEU A 186 -6.05 5.07 18.78
C LEU A 186 -5.46 4.65 17.42
N ARG A 187 -5.75 5.36 16.33
CA ARG A 187 -5.15 5.10 15.01
C ARG A 187 -3.63 5.22 15.00
N TYR A 188 -3.05 6.14 15.76
CA TYR A 188 -1.63 6.48 15.64
C TYR A 188 -0.67 5.43 16.26
N PRO A 189 -0.90 4.88 17.47
CA PRO A 189 0.01 3.89 18.07
C PRO A 189 0.15 2.54 17.34
N PRO A 190 -0.93 1.88 16.85
CA PRO A 190 -0.82 0.61 16.15
C PRO A 190 0.03 0.73 14.87
N ASP A 191 -0.06 1.84 14.14
CA ASP A 191 0.75 2.08 12.95
C ASP A 191 2.24 2.20 13.26
N SER A 192 2.61 2.84 14.39
CA SER A 192 4.01 2.94 14.81
C SER A 192 4.56 1.68 15.48
N ASN A 193 3.71 0.92 16.18
CA ASN A 193 4.13 -0.22 17.00
C ASN A 193 4.12 -1.54 16.22
N SER A 194 3.25 -1.67 15.21
CA SER A 194 3.08 -2.90 14.42
C SER A 194 4.34 -3.34 13.67
N VAL A 195 5.17 -2.40 13.20
CA VAL A 195 6.42 -2.69 12.45
C VAL A 195 7.41 -3.51 13.29
N PHE A 196 7.37 -3.40 14.62
CA PHE A 196 8.38 -3.96 15.53
C PHE A 196 7.88 -5.11 16.42
N LEU A 197 6.59 -5.48 16.33
CA LEU A 197 6.02 -6.68 16.99
C LEU A 197 6.41 -8.00 16.29
N LEU A 198 7.14 -7.93 15.17
CA LEU A 198 7.52 -9.08 14.35
C LEU A 198 8.98 -9.49 14.56
N ASN A 199 9.39 -9.67 15.82
CA ASN A 199 10.75 -10.12 16.20
C ASN A 199 11.10 -11.56 15.76
N ARG A 200 10.21 -12.28 15.05
CA ARG A 200 10.43 -13.66 14.60
C ARG A 200 10.21 -13.86 13.10
N THR A 201 10.49 -12.84 12.29
CA THR A 201 10.52 -13.00 10.84
C THR A 201 11.93 -12.77 10.32
N PHE A 202 12.41 -13.61 9.42
CA PHE A 202 13.74 -13.45 8.80
C PHE A 202 13.75 -12.37 7.69
N TRP A 203 12.58 -11.81 7.37
CA TRP A 203 12.40 -10.87 6.26
C TRP A 203 12.95 -9.46 6.51
N PRO A 204 12.88 -8.87 7.73
CA PRO A 204 13.62 -7.66 8.06
C PRO A 204 15.13 -7.85 7.87
N HIS A 205 15.70 -8.98 8.31
CA HIS A 205 17.12 -9.28 8.09
C HIS A 205 17.46 -9.37 6.60
N TYR A 206 16.63 -10.05 5.81
CA TYR A 206 16.77 -10.05 4.35
C TYR A 206 16.69 -8.63 3.76
N HIS A 207 15.78 -7.81 4.26
CA HIS A 207 15.63 -6.42 3.82
C HIS A 207 16.84 -5.54 4.17
N TYR A 208 17.53 -5.79 5.28
CA TYR A 208 18.80 -5.11 5.59
C TYR A 208 19.94 -5.59 4.68
N ILE A 209 19.96 -6.86 4.30
CA ILE A 209 20.95 -7.40 3.34
C ILE A 209 20.71 -6.83 1.93
N PHE A 210 19.46 -6.83 1.47
CA PHE A 210 19.08 -6.36 0.15
C PHE A 210 17.83 -5.47 0.21
N PRO A 211 18.00 -4.16 0.47
CA PRO A 211 16.89 -3.22 0.59
C PRO A 211 16.17 -2.97 -0.75
N GLY A 212 16.83 -3.27 -1.87
CA GLY A 212 16.34 -3.04 -3.23
C GLY A 212 15.20 -3.95 -3.70
N ASP A 213 14.84 -5.02 -2.97
CA ASP A 213 13.77 -5.93 -3.41
C ASP A 213 12.37 -5.36 -3.10
N TYR A 214 11.60 -5.07 -4.15
CA TYR A 214 10.21 -4.60 -4.01
C TYR A 214 9.29 -5.61 -3.33
N LYS A 215 9.65 -6.92 -3.34
CA LYS A 215 8.85 -8.00 -2.75
C LYS A 215 9.01 -8.12 -1.25
N SER A 216 10.15 -7.66 -0.71
CA SER A 216 10.43 -7.72 0.72
C SER A 216 9.61 -6.67 1.45
N GLY A 217 9.07 -7.01 2.62
CA GLY A 217 8.25 -6.12 3.42
C GLY A 217 8.53 -6.25 4.90
N GLU A 218 8.32 -5.13 5.60
CA GLU A 218 8.47 -5.01 7.06
C GLU A 218 7.59 -6.03 7.81
N TYR A 219 6.43 -6.36 7.24
CA TYR A 219 5.41 -7.22 7.86
C TYR A 219 5.54 -8.73 7.57
N GLY A 220 6.75 -9.24 7.33
CA GLY A 220 7.02 -10.68 7.44
C GLY A 220 6.54 -11.58 6.29
N THR A 221 6.21 -11.03 5.12
CA THR A 221 5.81 -11.82 3.94
C THR A 221 6.62 -11.44 2.70
N TYR A 222 7.19 -12.44 2.02
CA TYR A 222 7.90 -12.22 0.77
C TYR A 222 6.98 -12.39 -0.42
N GLY A 223 6.67 -11.29 -1.10
CA GLY A 223 5.89 -11.29 -2.34
C GLY A 223 4.43 -11.76 -2.21
N THR A 224 3.91 -11.88 -0.99
CA THR A 224 2.50 -12.26 -0.72
C THR A 224 1.76 -11.25 0.17
N GLY A 225 2.44 -10.21 0.66
CA GLY A 225 1.82 -9.17 1.47
C GLY A 225 0.95 -8.21 0.67
N CYS A 226 0.02 -7.54 1.35
CA CYS A 226 -0.88 -6.53 0.78
C CYS A 226 -0.12 -5.45 -0.01
N SER A 227 0.98 -4.91 0.56
CA SER A 227 1.84 -3.93 -0.11
C SER A 227 2.44 -4.44 -1.42
N THR A 228 2.85 -5.71 -1.46
CA THR A 228 3.40 -6.29 -2.69
C THR A 228 2.29 -6.55 -3.71
N ALA A 229 1.11 -6.99 -3.29
CA ALA A 229 -0.04 -7.14 -4.18
C ALA A 229 -0.45 -5.79 -4.80
N PHE A 230 -0.51 -4.73 -3.98
CA PHE A 230 -0.75 -3.36 -4.42
C PHE A 230 0.25 -2.94 -5.51
N ILE A 231 1.56 -3.08 -5.26
CA ILE A 231 2.58 -2.71 -6.26
C ILE A 231 2.43 -3.51 -7.56
N ARG A 232 2.10 -4.81 -7.47
CA ARG A 232 1.90 -5.67 -8.66
C ARG A 232 0.67 -5.28 -9.48
N ILE A 233 -0.42 -4.85 -8.84
CA ILE A 233 -1.62 -4.36 -9.52
C ILE A 233 -1.27 -3.10 -10.33
N TYR A 234 -0.62 -2.12 -9.70
CA TYR A 234 -0.19 -0.91 -10.40
C TYR A 234 0.89 -1.18 -11.46
N ALA A 235 1.69 -2.22 -11.29
CA ALA A 235 2.65 -2.66 -12.31
C ALA A 235 1.94 -3.27 -13.52
N ALA A 236 0.93 -4.12 -13.29
CA ALA A 236 0.09 -4.69 -14.36
C ALA A 236 -0.66 -3.61 -15.15
N MET A 237 -1.00 -2.49 -14.51
CA MET A 237 -1.60 -1.32 -15.17
C MET A 237 -0.58 -0.45 -15.92
N GLY A 238 0.72 -0.74 -15.84
CA GLY A 238 1.79 0.08 -16.43
C GLY A 238 2.10 1.37 -15.66
N VAL A 239 1.53 1.55 -14.47
CA VAL A 239 1.68 2.76 -13.64
C VAL A 239 2.89 2.64 -12.70
N ALA A 240 3.26 1.40 -12.33
CA ALA A 240 4.52 1.07 -11.69
C ALA A 240 5.43 0.29 -12.67
N THR A 241 6.72 0.63 -12.72
CA THR A 241 7.68 0.07 -13.68
C THR A 241 9.02 -0.22 -13.00
N ASN A 242 9.90 -0.99 -13.66
CA ASN A 242 11.24 -1.32 -13.17
C ASN A 242 11.24 -1.92 -11.75
N LEU A 243 10.36 -2.89 -11.50
CA LEU A 243 10.28 -3.58 -10.21
C LEU A 243 11.55 -4.42 -10.02
N VAL A 244 12.37 -4.05 -9.04
CA VAL A 244 13.65 -4.71 -8.74
C VAL A 244 13.42 -5.85 -7.76
N THR A 245 13.86 -7.06 -8.11
CA THR A 245 13.73 -8.24 -7.24
C THR A 245 14.90 -9.18 -7.42
N LEU A 246 15.09 -10.09 -6.46
CA LEU A 246 16.17 -11.06 -6.48
C LEU A 246 15.66 -12.45 -6.90
N GLU A 247 16.35 -13.10 -7.84
CA GLU A 247 16.06 -14.49 -8.20
C GLU A 247 16.74 -15.47 -7.24
N PRO A 248 16.14 -16.64 -6.95
CA PRO A 248 16.74 -17.66 -6.09
C PRO A 248 18.13 -18.08 -6.55
N ARG A 249 18.37 -18.12 -7.87
CA ARG A 249 19.69 -18.49 -8.42
C ARG A 249 20.76 -17.47 -8.07
N THR A 250 20.45 -16.19 -8.16
CA THR A 250 21.36 -15.09 -7.80
C THR A 250 21.72 -15.14 -6.33
N VAL A 251 20.73 -15.41 -5.44
CA VAL A 251 20.98 -15.64 -4.01
C VAL A 251 21.96 -16.78 -3.79
N GLN A 252 21.75 -17.92 -4.45
CA GLN A 252 22.63 -19.09 -4.33
C GLN A 252 24.06 -18.79 -4.77
N LEU A 253 24.23 -18.09 -5.90
CA LEU A 253 25.56 -17.70 -6.40
C LEU A 253 26.24 -16.71 -5.45
N ALA A 254 25.50 -15.72 -4.95
CA ALA A 254 26.03 -14.75 -3.99
C ALA A 254 26.44 -15.42 -2.67
N MET A 255 25.66 -16.37 -2.17
CA MET A 255 26.01 -17.15 -0.97
C MET A 255 27.25 -18.02 -1.20
N ALA A 256 27.34 -18.69 -2.35
CA ALA A 256 28.52 -19.49 -2.70
C ALA A 256 29.78 -18.63 -2.80
N GLU A 257 29.68 -17.44 -3.40
CA GLU A 257 30.80 -16.51 -3.52
C GLU A 257 31.21 -15.91 -2.16
N ALA A 258 30.23 -15.54 -1.33
CA ALA A 258 30.50 -15.09 0.03
C ALA A 258 31.23 -16.16 0.86
N ALA A 259 30.82 -17.43 0.75
CA ALA A 259 31.48 -18.54 1.43
C ALA A 259 32.92 -18.79 0.92
N ARG A 260 33.16 -18.58 -0.37
CA ARG A 260 34.48 -18.78 -1.01
C ARG A 260 35.47 -17.65 -0.72
N THR A 261 34.99 -16.41 -0.74
CA THR A 261 35.84 -15.21 -0.69
C THR A 261 35.84 -14.50 0.66
N ASN A 262 34.95 -14.89 1.56
CA ASN A 262 34.71 -14.22 2.84
C ASN A 262 34.31 -12.74 2.71
N LYS A 263 33.84 -12.32 1.52
CA LYS A 263 33.25 -11.00 1.30
C LYS A 263 31.87 -10.90 1.98
N PRO A 264 31.43 -9.70 2.40
CA PRO A 264 30.07 -9.50 2.91
C PRO A 264 29.01 -9.93 1.88
N ILE A 265 27.99 -10.66 2.33
CA ILE A 265 26.92 -11.20 1.46
C ILE A 265 26.20 -10.12 0.65
N SER A 266 26.01 -8.92 1.20
CA SER A 266 25.39 -7.79 0.50
C SER A 266 26.18 -7.39 -0.74
N LYS A 267 27.51 -7.29 -0.64
CA LYS A 267 28.39 -7.02 -1.78
C LYS A 267 28.36 -8.13 -2.82
N CYS A 268 28.35 -9.39 -2.39
CA CYS A 268 28.22 -10.51 -3.31
C CYS A 268 26.89 -10.49 -4.06
N ILE A 269 25.79 -10.09 -3.40
CA ILE A 269 24.49 -9.91 -4.04
C ILE A 269 24.54 -8.80 -5.08
N GLU A 270 25.11 -7.64 -4.74
CA GLU A 270 25.27 -6.51 -5.68
C GLU A 270 26.08 -6.91 -6.92
N GLU A 271 27.20 -7.62 -6.73
CA GLU A 271 28.04 -8.13 -7.82
C GLU A 271 27.28 -9.11 -8.73
N GLN A 272 26.48 -10.03 -8.15
CA GLN A 272 25.71 -11.00 -8.92
C GLN A 272 24.44 -10.41 -9.56
N LEU A 273 23.87 -9.36 -8.97
CA LEU A 273 22.66 -8.70 -9.47
C LEU A 273 22.87 -8.09 -10.85
N VAL A 274 24.08 -7.63 -11.17
CA VAL A 274 24.44 -7.10 -12.50
C VAL A 274 24.24 -8.16 -13.60
N ASN A 275 24.45 -9.43 -13.28
CA ASN A 275 24.32 -10.54 -14.22
C ASN A 275 22.89 -11.09 -14.28
N GLN A 276 22.03 -10.73 -13.32
CA GLN A 276 20.65 -11.19 -13.28
C GLN A 276 19.83 -10.45 -14.33
N ARG A 277 19.12 -11.21 -15.18
CA ARG A 277 18.09 -10.66 -16.07
C ARG A 277 16.74 -11.18 -15.62
N VAL A 278 15.90 -10.26 -15.17
CA VAL A 278 14.51 -10.57 -14.78
C VAL A 278 13.60 -10.08 -15.89
N ASP A 279 12.67 -10.94 -16.34
CA ASP A 279 11.65 -10.53 -17.30
C ASP A 279 10.86 -9.33 -16.76
N GLU A 280 10.51 -8.36 -17.60
CA GLU A 280 9.73 -7.19 -17.18
C GLU A 280 8.46 -7.64 -16.46
N ASP A 281 7.75 -8.63 -16.99
CA ASP A 281 6.49 -9.16 -16.46
C ASP A 281 6.64 -10.29 -15.43
N HIS A 282 7.80 -10.44 -14.80
CA HIS A 282 8.01 -11.47 -13.78
C HIS A 282 7.00 -11.41 -12.63
N TYR A 283 6.41 -10.24 -12.39
CA TYR A 283 5.38 -10.01 -11.39
C TYR A 283 3.98 -10.48 -11.82
N LEU A 284 3.73 -10.76 -13.10
CA LEU A 284 2.50 -11.37 -13.60
C LEU A 284 2.54 -12.90 -13.52
N LYS A 285 3.75 -13.47 -13.49
CA LYS A 285 3.92 -14.93 -13.42
C LYS A 285 3.30 -15.47 -12.12
N PRO A 286 2.38 -16.46 -12.21
CA PRO A 286 1.81 -17.06 -11.02
C PRO A 286 2.92 -17.72 -10.20
N LYS A 287 3.02 -17.32 -8.94
CA LYS A 287 3.92 -17.94 -7.97
C LYS A 287 3.41 -19.36 -7.74
N HIS A 288 4.24 -20.37 -8.02
CA HIS A 288 4.07 -21.78 -7.63
C HIS A 288 2.63 -22.15 -7.29
N GLU A 289 1.90 -22.61 -8.30
CA GLU A 289 0.51 -23.00 -8.16
C GLU A 289 0.30 -23.92 -6.93
N PRO A 290 -0.64 -23.61 -6.02
CA PRO A 290 -0.84 -24.40 -4.81
C PRO A 290 -1.06 -25.87 -5.15
N ARG A 291 -0.50 -26.79 -4.35
CA ARG A 291 -0.59 -28.23 -4.65
C ARG A 291 -2.04 -28.72 -4.75
N TYR A 292 -2.97 -28.07 -4.05
CA TYR A 292 -4.42 -28.36 -4.10
C TYR A 292 -5.09 -27.96 -5.43
N MET A 293 -4.48 -27.08 -6.24
CA MET A 293 -4.99 -26.73 -7.58
C MET A 293 -4.66 -27.80 -8.63
N LYS A 294 -3.68 -28.69 -8.39
CA LYS A 294 -3.31 -29.76 -9.33
C LYS A 294 -4.46 -30.70 -9.76
N PRO A 295 -5.34 -31.18 -8.86
CA PRO A 295 -6.53 -31.95 -9.28
C PRO A 295 -7.49 -31.10 -10.12
N ILE A 296 -7.66 -29.82 -9.76
CA ILE A 296 -8.51 -28.88 -10.48
C ILE A 296 -8.00 -28.63 -11.89
N ARG A 297 -6.69 -28.38 -12.09
CA ARG A 297 -6.08 -28.24 -13.43
C ARG A 297 -6.17 -29.49 -14.29
N ARG A 298 -6.08 -30.67 -13.66
CA ARG A 298 -6.29 -31.94 -14.37
C ARG A 298 -7.74 -32.07 -14.84
N TRP A 299 -8.70 -31.61 -14.04
CA TRP A 299 -10.10 -31.56 -14.45
C TRP A 299 -10.32 -30.50 -15.54
N GLU A 300 -9.82 -29.27 -15.39
CA GLU A 300 -9.92 -28.19 -16.38
C GLU A 300 -9.37 -28.61 -17.76
N LYS A 301 -8.19 -29.25 -17.79
CA LYS A 301 -7.62 -29.80 -19.03
C LYS A 301 -8.50 -30.89 -19.66
N ARG A 302 -9.19 -31.69 -18.84
CA ARG A 302 -10.10 -32.74 -19.33
C ARG A 302 -11.37 -32.16 -19.96
N VAL A 303 -11.88 -31.06 -19.41
CA VAL A 303 -13.07 -30.37 -19.93
C VAL A 303 -12.74 -29.34 -21.02
N GLY A 304 -11.46 -29.18 -21.38
CA GLY A 304 -11.01 -28.32 -22.48
C GLY A 304 -10.95 -26.83 -22.17
N PHE A 305 -10.92 -26.42 -20.89
CA PHE A 305 -10.73 -25.01 -20.56
C PHE A 305 -9.28 -24.60 -20.82
N VAL A 306 -9.09 -23.73 -21.83
CA VAL A 306 -7.79 -23.12 -22.15
C VAL A 306 -7.49 -21.94 -21.23
N THR A 307 -8.53 -21.30 -20.69
CA THR A 307 -8.44 -20.14 -19.80
C THR A 307 -8.59 -20.54 -18.32
N PRO A 308 -7.78 -19.96 -17.42
CA PRO A 308 -7.88 -20.25 -15.98
C PRO A 308 -9.21 -19.76 -15.41
N ILE A 309 -9.90 -20.62 -14.65
CA ILE A 309 -11.17 -20.27 -14.02
C ILE A 309 -10.95 -19.26 -12.90
N HIS A 310 -11.73 -18.18 -12.91
CA HIS A 310 -11.80 -17.23 -11.80
C HIS A 310 -12.69 -17.80 -10.68
N TRP A 311 -12.07 -18.58 -9.79
CA TRP A 311 -12.78 -19.37 -8.76
C TRP A 311 -13.65 -18.54 -7.82
N LEU A 312 -13.22 -17.33 -7.42
CA LEU A 312 -14.03 -16.46 -6.58
C LEU A 312 -15.36 -16.10 -7.27
N ASN A 313 -15.29 -15.61 -8.52
CA ASN A 313 -16.48 -15.26 -9.29
C ASN A 313 -17.37 -16.48 -9.53
N THR A 314 -16.74 -17.62 -9.83
CA THR A 314 -17.44 -18.88 -10.08
C THR A 314 -18.21 -19.33 -8.84
N ILE A 315 -17.59 -19.28 -7.66
CA ILE A 315 -18.24 -19.63 -6.38
C ILE A 315 -19.37 -18.65 -6.07
N LEU A 316 -19.13 -17.34 -6.16
CA LEU A 316 -20.13 -16.33 -5.84
C LEU A 316 -21.36 -16.42 -6.77
N ILE A 317 -21.14 -16.56 -8.08
CA ILE A 317 -22.22 -16.72 -9.06
C ILE A 317 -22.98 -18.03 -8.80
N THR A 318 -22.27 -19.13 -8.57
CA THR A 318 -22.90 -20.44 -8.29
C THR A 318 -23.72 -20.39 -7.01
N ALA A 319 -23.18 -19.81 -5.93
CA ALA A 319 -23.88 -19.65 -4.66
C ALA A 319 -25.13 -18.77 -4.80
N TYR A 320 -25.05 -17.65 -5.53
CA TYR A 320 -26.21 -16.80 -5.80
C TYR A 320 -27.35 -17.56 -6.47
N HIS A 321 -27.04 -18.38 -7.50
CA HIS A 321 -28.04 -19.18 -8.19
C HIS A 321 -28.61 -20.30 -7.31
N ILE A 322 -27.77 -20.98 -6.51
CA ILE A 322 -28.24 -22.01 -5.56
C ILE A 322 -29.20 -21.39 -4.54
N VAL A 323 -28.85 -20.24 -3.95
CA VAL A 323 -29.71 -19.52 -2.99
C VAL A 323 -31.02 -19.13 -3.65
N ALA A 324 -31.00 -18.60 -4.87
CA ALA A 324 -32.21 -18.24 -5.60
C ALA A 324 -33.13 -19.46 -5.86
N VAL A 325 -32.57 -20.60 -6.28
CA VAL A 325 -33.32 -21.84 -6.54
C VAL A 325 -33.87 -22.44 -5.26
N VAL A 326 -33.08 -22.50 -4.19
CA VAL A 326 -33.53 -23.00 -2.87
C VAL A 326 -34.63 -22.10 -2.30
N TRP A 327 -34.45 -20.78 -2.37
CA TRP A 327 -35.47 -19.83 -1.93
C TRP A 327 -36.77 -20.00 -2.70
N LEU A 328 -36.69 -20.12 -4.03
CA LEU A 328 -37.84 -20.37 -4.89
C LEU A 328 -38.53 -21.68 -4.49
N PHE A 329 -37.79 -22.78 -4.32
CA PHE A 329 -38.35 -24.09 -3.97
C PHE A 329 -39.05 -24.09 -2.60
N LEU A 330 -38.43 -23.48 -1.59
CA LEU A 330 -38.99 -23.40 -0.24
C LEU A 330 -40.29 -22.58 -0.19
N HIS A 331 -40.38 -21.51 -0.99
CA HIS A 331 -41.52 -20.59 -0.99
C HIS A 331 -42.54 -20.92 -2.09
N PHE A 332 -42.27 -21.93 -2.93
CA PHE A 332 -43.19 -22.39 -3.96
C PHE A 332 -44.38 -23.16 -3.38
N SER A 333 -44.19 -23.86 -2.25
CA SER A 333 -45.23 -24.66 -1.59
C SER A 333 -46.18 -23.83 -0.71
N ASP A 334 -45.73 -22.68 -0.22
CA ASP A 334 -46.46 -21.85 0.75
C ASP A 334 -47.33 -20.80 0.05
N ASN A 335 -48.29 -21.18 -0.81
CA ASN A 335 -49.31 -20.31 -1.43
C ASN A 335 -48.89 -18.83 -1.54
N CYS A 336 -47.69 -18.59 -2.11
CA CYS A 336 -47.00 -17.32 -1.91
C CYS A 336 -47.73 -16.25 -2.69
N SER A 337 -48.57 -15.48 -2.00
CA SER A 337 -49.23 -14.31 -2.59
C SER A 337 -48.17 -13.21 -2.76
N PHE A 338 -47.45 -13.27 -3.88
CA PHE A 338 -46.61 -12.16 -4.30
C PHE A 338 -47.49 -10.92 -4.38
N LYS A 339 -47.21 -9.92 -3.54
CA LYS A 339 -47.91 -8.64 -3.63
C LYS A 339 -47.71 -8.10 -5.03
N TRP A 340 -48.80 -7.81 -5.75
CA TRP A 340 -48.72 -7.32 -7.13
C TRP A 340 -47.81 -6.10 -7.28
N LYS A 341 -47.68 -5.28 -6.22
CA LYS A 341 -46.75 -4.14 -6.14
C LYS A 341 -45.28 -4.58 -6.26
N THR A 342 -44.90 -5.67 -5.60
CA THR A 342 -43.53 -6.23 -5.66
C THR A 342 -43.27 -6.79 -7.04
N THR A 343 -44.21 -7.54 -7.62
CA THR A 343 -44.09 -8.08 -8.99
C THR A 343 -43.96 -6.96 -10.02
N LEU A 344 -44.79 -5.92 -9.92
CA LEU A 344 -44.73 -4.76 -10.79
C LEU A 344 -43.39 -4.02 -10.65
N PHE A 345 -42.93 -3.82 -9.42
CA PHE A 345 -41.63 -3.18 -9.16
C PHE A 345 -40.48 -3.98 -9.79
N THR A 346 -40.45 -5.31 -9.64
CA THR A 346 -39.42 -6.17 -10.26
C THR A 346 -39.44 -6.09 -11.79
N VAL A 347 -40.62 -6.08 -12.41
CA VAL A 347 -40.74 -5.97 -13.87
C VAL A 347 -40.24 -4.60 -14.35
N VAL A 348 -40.65 -3.51 -13.69
CA VAL A 348 -40.21 -2.15 -14.03
C VAL A 348 -38.69 -2.00 -13.86
N LEU A 349 -38.15 -2.51 -12.75
CA LEU A 349 -36.72 -2.45 -12.46
C LEU A 349 -35.90 -3.25 -13.49
N GLY A 350 -36.40 -4.43 -13.90
CA GLY A 350 -35.78 -5.25 -14.94
C GLY A 350 -35.77 -4.57 -16.32
N GLN A 351 -36.86 -3.91 -16.70
CA GLN A 351 -36.94 -3.14 -17.95
C GLN A 351 -35.99 -1.93 -17.93
N PHE A 352 -35.93 -1.23 -16.79
CA PHE A 352 -35.00 -0.12 -16.60
C PHE A 352 -33.54 -0.60 -16.71
N ALA A 353 -33.18 -1.71 -16.07
CA ALA A 353 -31.85 -2.33 -16.22
C ALA A 353 -31.54 -2.73 -17.67
N GLY A 354 -32.49 -3.36 -18.35
CA GLY A 354 -32.38 -3.74 -19.76
C GLY A 354 -32.17 -2.56 -20.69
N PHE A 355 -32.83 -1.42 -20.42
CA PHE A 355 -32.62 -0.16 -21.13
C PHE A 355 -31.19 0.38 -20.94
N GLY A 356 -30.63 0.28 -19.72
CA GLY A 356 -29.24 0.64 -19.43
C GLY A 356 -28.21 -0.19 -20.20
N ILE A 357 -28.42 -1.50 -20.31
CA ILE A 357 -27.56 -2.41 -21.09
C ILE A 357 -27.67 -2.10 -22.58
N THR A 358 -28.90 -2.15 -23.11
CA THR A 358 -29.13 -2.09 -24.56
C THR A 358 -28.96 -0.70 -25.13
N GLY A 359 -29.58 0.31 -24.53
CA GLY A 359 -29.48 1.72 -24.95
C GLY A 359 -28.17 2.37 -24.53
N GLY A 360 -27.67 2.03 -23.34
CA GLY A 360 -26.43 2.57 -22.78
C GLY A 360 -25.19 1.83 -23.27
N VAL A 361 -24.78 0.79 -22.55
CA VAL A 361 -23.45 0.15 -22.75
C VAL A 361 -23.30 -0.38 -24.16
N HIS A 362 -24.29 -1.08 -24.67
CA HIS A 362 -24.23 -1.68 -26.00
C HIS A 362 -24.29 -0.62 -27.12
N ARG A 363 -25.38 0.15 -27.23
CA ARG A 363 -25.61 1.04 -28.39
C ARG A 363 -24.88 2.37 -28.31
N TYR A 364 -24.80 2.99 -27.13
CA TYR A 364 -24.21 4.31 -26.96
C TYR A 364 -22.69 4.24 -26.73
N TRP A 365 -22.23 3.52 -25.70
CA TRP A 365 -20.80 3.49 -25.35
C TRP A 365 -19.97 2.55 -26.24
N THR A 366 -20.46 1.35 -26.55
CA THR A 366 -19.71 0.38 -27.38
C THR A 366 -19.83 0.68 -28.89
N HIS A 367 -21.05 0.77 -29.43
CA HIS A 367 -21.24 0.94 -30.88
C HIS A 367 -21.38 2.39 -31.37
N ARG A 368 -21.52 3.36 -30.46
CA ARG A 368 -21.65 4.80 -30.80
C ARG A 368 -22.75 5.11 -31.83
N SER A 369 -23.86 4.38 -31.76
CA SER A 369 -24.96 4.47 -32.74
C SER A 369 -25.76 5.77 -32.68
N PHE A 370 -25.65 6.55 -31.60
CA PHE A 370 -26.32 7.85 -31.46
C PHE A 370 -25.56 8.79 -30.50
N LYS A 371 -25.92 10.08 -30.50
CA LYS A 371 -25.38 11.09 -29.57
C LYS A 371 -26.42 11.41 -28.48
N ALA A 372 -25.99 11.43 -27.22
CA ALA A 372 -26.83 11.76 -26.06
C ALA A 372 -26.30 13.01 -25.34
N LYS A 373 -27.21 13.86 -24.82
CA LYS A 373 -26.88 14.95 -23.90
C LYS A 373 -26.70 14.41 -22.46
N LEU A 374 -26.05 15.19 -21.59
CA LEU A 374 -25.69 14.78 -20.23
C LEU A 374 -26.85 14.15 -19.41
N PRO A 375 -28.08 14.69 -19.41
CA PRO A 375 -29.18 14.08 -18.63
C PRO A 375 -29.48 12.63 -19.04
N LEU A 376 -29.53 12.37 -20.36
CA LEU A 376 -29.76 11.02 -20.87
C LEU A 376 -28.58 10.09 -20.57
N ARG A 377 -27.34 10.59 -20.59
CA ARG A 377 -26.16 9.79 -20.20
C ARG A 377 -26.23 9.36 -18.73
N ILE A 378 -26.65 10.27 -17.84
CA ILE A 378 -26.84 9.97 -16.42
C ILE A 378 -27.94 8.91 -16.24
N ILE A 379 -29.07 9.04 -16.93
CA ILE A 379 -30.15 8.05 -16.87
C ILE A 379 -29.68 6.67 -17.35
N LEU A 380 -28.98 6.60 -18.48
CA LEU A 380 -28.44 5.35 -19.01
C LEU A 380 -27.41 4.71 -18.08
N MET A 381 -26.60 5.54 -17.39
CA MET A 381 -25.62 5.08 -16.41
C MET A 381 -26.30 4.51 -15.16
N ILE A 382 -27.26 5.22 -14.58
CA ILE A 382 -28.04 4.75 -13.43
C ILE A 382 -28.74 3.43 -13.77
N ALA A 383 -29.40 3.39 -14.94
CA ALA A 383 -30.04 2.18 -15.46
C ALA A 383 -29.07 1.01 -15.60
N PHE A 384 -27.86 1.24 -16.10
CA PHE A 384 -26.85 0.20 -16.21
C PHE A 384 -26.35 -0.29 -14.83
N SER A 385 -26.12 0.59 -13.87
CA SER A 385 -25.70 0.21 -12.52
C SER A 385 -26.71 -0.71 -11.83
N VAL A 386 -28.01 -0.50 -12.07
CA VAL A 386 -29.09 -1.37 -11.56
C VAL A 386 -29.00 -2.79 -12.11
N SER A 387 -28.39 -3.00 -13.29
CA SER A 387 -28.27 -4.33 -13.88
C SER A 387 -27.26 -5.25 -13.18
N GLY A 388 -26.37 -4.70 -12.34
CA GLY A 388 -25.31 -5.46 -11.67
C GLY A 388 -24.22 -6.03 -12.60
N GLN A 389 -24.25 -5.72 -13.89
CA GLN A 389 -23.23 -6.16 -14.87
C GLN A 389 -21.97 -5.29 -14.83
N VAL A 390 -21.40 -5.08 -13.64
CA VAL A 390 -20.21 -4.24 -13.49
C VAL A 390 -18.95 -5.10 -13.66
N PHE A 391 -18.13 -4.77 -14.66
CA PHE A 391 -16.74 -5.25 -14.68
C PHE A 391 -15.94 -4.46 -13.65
N LEU A 392 -15.25 -5.14 -12.75
CA LEU A 392 -14.41 -4.54 -11.69
C LEU A 392 -13.38 -3.52 -12.21
N ASP A 393 -13.04 -3.58 -13.50
CA ASP A 393 -12.01 -2.72 -14.12
C ASP A 393 -12.56 -1.52 -14.90
N THR A 394 -13.88 -1.40 -15.06
CA THR A 394 -14.47 -0.26 -15.80
C THR A 394 -14.76 0.88 -14.83
N GLU A 395 -13.87 1.87 -14.76
CA GLU A 395 -14.14 3.09 -14.02
C GLU A 395 -15.45 3.71 -14.52
N ILE A 396 -16.46 3.82 -13.65
CA ILE A 396 -17.74 4.51 -13.94
C ILE A 396 -17.49 5.94 -14.45
N VAL A 397 -16.35 6.55 -14.05
CA VAL A 397 -15.86 7.85 -14.52
C VAL A 397 -15.61 7.87 -16.05
N MET A 398 -15.21 6.76 -16.66
CA MET A 398 -15.06 6.67 -18.12
C MET A 398 -16.40 6.82 -18.86
N LEU A 399 -17.51 6.38 -18.27
CA LEU A 399 -18.83 6.49 -18.91
C LEU A 399 -19.34 7.95 -18.98
N LEU A 400 -18.77 8.85 -18.18
CA LEU A 400 -19.12 10.28 -18.15
C LEU A 400 -18.24 11.16 -19.05
N ARG A 401 -17.13 10.66 -19.60
CA ARG A 401 -16.23 11.45 -20.45
C ARG A 401 -16.88 11.79 -21.82
N PRO A 402 -16.59 12.96 -22.40
CA PRO A 402 -17.04 13.31 -23.75
C PRO A 402 -16.48 12.31 -24.78
N THR A 403 -17.27 11.97 -25.80
CA THR A 403 -16.99 10.93 -26.81
C THR A 403 -15.74 11.16 -27.68
N ASN A 404 -15.09 12.32 -27.59
CA ASN A 404 -13.99 12.72 -28.48
C ASN A 404 -12.59 12.29 -27.99
N THR A 405 -12.43 11.66 -26.83
CA THR A 405 -11.10 11.32 -26.25
C THR A 405 -10.73 9.84 -26.30
N TYR A 406 -11.60 8.98 -26.83
CA TYR A 406 -11.31 7.54 -26.93
C TYR A 406 -10.73 7.21 -28.30
N HIS A 407 -9.39 7.22 -28.39
CA HIS A 407 -8.67 6.61 -29.50
C HIS A 407 -9.09 5.14 -29.63
N SER A 408 -9.36 4.71 -30.87
CA SER A 408 -9.61 3.32 -31.22
C SER A 408 -8.50 2.44 -30.63
N VAL A 409 -8.87 1.51 -29.76
CA VAL A 409 -8.03 0.35 -29.48
C VAL A 409 -7.92 -0.40 -30.81
N ARG A 410 -6.83 -0.17 -31.55
CA ARG A 410 -6.42 -1.08 -32.62
C ARG A 410 -6.02 -2.36 -31.93
N LEU A 411 -6.87 -3.37 -32.00
CA LEU A 411 -6.48 -4.75 -31.73
C LEU A 411 -5.31 -5.07 -32.67
N ARG A 412 -4.13 -5.35 -32.09
CA ARG A 412 -3.01 -5.98 -32.79
C ARG A 412 -3.14 -7.48 -32.66
#